data_AF-A0A6L7PYC7-F1
#
_entry.id   AF-A0A6L7PYC7-F1
#
_cell.length_a   1.000
_cell.length_b   1.000
_cell.length_c   1.000
_cell.angle_alpha   90.00
_cell.angle_beta   90.00
_cell.angle_gamma   90.00
#
_symmetry.space_group_name_H-M   'P 1'
#
loop_
_entity.id
_entity.type
_entity.pdbx_description
1 polymer ?
#
loop_
_entity_poly.entity_id
_entity_poly.type
_entity_poly.pdbx_seq_one_letter_code
_entity_poly.pdbx_strand_id
1 'polypeptide(L)'
;MGDQICQWLTGDRLKVTRIQELLETRGCTVSYTSLRRFIRKRNWGRRSVPTVRMADTEPGEVAEADFGRLGMITDPATGKRRVVWALIIGLAHSRHCFVWPTHRQQLEDV
;
A
#
# COMPACT_ATOMS: atom_id res chain seq x y z
N MET A 1 -15.30 -27.15 -11.43
CA MET A 1 -14.19 -26.26 -11.89
C MET A 1 -14.21 -24.90 -11.19
N GLY A 2 -15.35 -24.17 -11.18
CA GLY A 2 -15.46 -22.87 -10.51
C GLY A 2 -15.16 -22.90 -9.01
N ASP A 3 -15.70 -23.89 -8.29
CA ASP A 3 -15.51 -24.01 -6.83
C ASP A 3 -14.05 -24.31 -6.45
N GLN A 4 -13.34 -25.06 -7.29
CA GLN A 4 -11.90 -25.31 -7.12
C GLN A 4 -11.08 -24.03 -7.29
N ILE A 5 -11.40 -23.20 -8.29
CA ILE A 5 -10.75 -21.90 -8.48
C ILE A 5 -11.02 -20.98 -7.28
N CYS A 6 -12.24 -21.00 -6.74
CA CYS A 6 -12.57 -20.26 -5.52
C CYS A 6 -11.71 -20.73 -4.34
N GLN A 7 -11.66 -22.04 -4.08
CA GLN A 7 -10.87 -22.63 -3.00
C GLN A 7 -9.37 -22.29 -3.13
N TRP A 8 -8.82 -22.37 -4.35
CA TRP A 8 -7.44 -21.99 -4.62
C TRP A 8 -7.16 -20.51 -4.34
N LEU A 9 -8.11 -19.63 -4.61
CA LEU A 9 -7.96 -18.18 -4.39
C LEU A 9 -8.13 -17.78 -2.91
N THR A 10 -9.14 -18.32 -2.24
CA THR A 10 -9.57 -17.85 -0.92
C THR A 10 -8.97 -18.68 0.22
N GLY A 11 -8.94 -20.01 0.08
CA GLY A 11 -8.35 -20.94 1.04
C GLY A 11 -6.84 -21.02 0.88
N ASP A 12 -6.39 -21.49 -0.28
CA ASP A 12 -4.97 -21.81 -0.52
C ASP A 12 -4.14 -20.56 -0.89
N ARG A 13 -4.79 -19.41 -1.10
CA ARG A 13 -4.20 -18.11 -1.43
C ARG A 13 -3.25 -18.14 -2.64
N LEU A 14 -3.55 -18.98 -3.62
CA LEU A 14 -2.77 -19.09 -4.85
C LEU A 14 -2.85 -17.82 -5.71
N LYS A 15 -1.74 -17.48 -6.37
CA LYS A 15 -1.72 -16.43 -7.40
C LYS A 15 -2.50 -16.90 -8.63
N VAL A 16 -3.13 -15.96 -9.33
CA VAL A 16 -3.88 -16.24 -10.57
C VAL A 16 -3.02 -16.93 -11.63
N THR A 17 -1.73 -16.59 -11.71
CA THR A 17 -0.77 -17.26 -12.60
C THR A 17 -0.61 -18.74 -12.27
N ARG A 18 -0.50 -19.10 -10.99
CA ARG A 18 -0.40 -20.49 -10.56
C ARG A 18 -1.68 -21.27 -10.87
N ILE A 19 -2.85 -20.64 -10.71
CA ILE A 19 -4.12 -21.25 -11.07
C ILE A 19 -4.20 -21.52 -12.57
N GLN A 20 -3.70 -20.61 -13.41
CA GLN A 20 -3.64 -20.82 -14.86
C GLN A 20 -2.79 -22.06 -15.22
N GLU A 21 -1.59 -22.19 -14.64
CA GLU A 21 -0.72 -23.38 -14.85
C GLU A 21 -1.40 -24.69 -14.40
N LEU A 22 -2.12 -24.67 -13.28
CA LEU A 22 -2.87 -25.83 -12.78
C LEU A 22 -4.05 -26.20 -13.69
N LEU A 23 -4.70 -25.21 -14.30
CA LEU A 23 -5.76 -25.43 -15.28
C LEU A 23 -5.19 -26.03 -16.57
N GLU A 24 -4.06 -25.51 -17.05
CA GLU A 24 -3.35 -26.03 -18.24
C GLU A 24 -2.94 -27.50 -18.05
N THR A 25 -2.40 -27.85 -16.88
CA THR A 25 -2.03 -29.25 -16.54
C THR A 25 -3.25 -30.19 -16.54
N ARG A 26 -4.45 -29.66 -16.30
CA ARG A 26 -5.72 -30.39 -16.32
C ARG A 26 -6.43 -30.33 -17.70
N GLY A 27 -5.74 -29.86 -18.74
CA GLY A 27 -6.28 -29.75 -20.10
C GLY A 27 -7.22 -28.56 -20.32
N CYS A 28 -7.24 -27.59 -19.40
CA CYS A 28 -8.06 -26.39 -19.52
C CYS A 28 -7.18 -25.17 -19.85
N THR A 29 -6.92 -24.98 -21.14
CA THR A 29 -6.16 -23.82 -21.64
C THR A 29 -7.03 -22.58 -21.67
N VAL A 30 -6.72 -21.60 -20.82
CA VAL A 30 -7.41 -20.31 -20.77
C VAL A 30 -6.40 -19.18 -20.71
N SER A 31 -6.65 -18.09 -21.43
CA SER A 31 -5.79 -16.91 -21.31
C SER A 31 -5.89 -16.32 -19.90
N TYR A 32 -4.79 -15.76 -19.42
CA TYR A 32 -4.74 -15.02 -18.15
C TYR A 32 -5.86 -13.98 -18.02
N THR A 33 -6.13 -13.24 -19.09
CA THR A 33 -7.15 -12.18 -19.13
C THR A 33 -8.57 -12.74 -18.97
N SER A 34 -8.87 -13.88 -19.60
CA SER A 34 -10.16 -14.57 -19.47
C SER A 34 -10.34 -15.11 -18.06
N LEU A 35 -9.31 -15.75 -17.49
CA LEU A 35 -9.33 -16.23 -16.12
C LEU A 35 -9.54 -15.07 -15.12
N ARG A 36 -8.81 -13.97 -15.29
CA ARG A 36 -8.96 -12.77 -14.45
C ARG A 36 -10.37 -12.18 -14.56
N ARG A 37 -10.95 -12.13 -15.76
CA ARG A 37 -12.33 -11.64 -15.98
C ARG A 37 -13.36 -12.54 -15.31
N PHE A 38 -13.17 -13.86 -15.39
CA PHE A 38 -14.02 -14.84 -14.72
C PHE A 38 -13.99 -14.68 -13.20
N ILE A 39 -12.80 -14.60 -12.61
CA ILE A 39 -12.60 -14.36 -11.16
C ILE A 39 -13.28 -13.05 -10.73
N ARG A 40 -13.09 -11.98 -11.50
CA ARG A 40 -13.73 -10.67 -11.24
C ARG A 40 -15.25 -10.76 -11.29
N LYS A 41 -15.83 -11.42 -12.29
CA LYS A 41 -17.28 -11.58 -12.43
C LYS A 41 -17.89 -12.37 -11.27
N ARG A 42 -17.11 -13.24 -10.63
CA ARG A 42 -17.50 -14.04 -9.46
C ARG A 42 -17.21 -13.37 -8.11
N ASN A 43 -16.65 -12.15 -8.11
CA ASN A 43 -16.24 -11.45 -6.89
C ASN A 43 -15.24 -12.23 -6.00
N TRP A 44 -14.43 -13.12 -6.58
CA TRP A 44 -13.39 -13.87 -5.86
C TRP A 44 -12.03 -13.16 -5.84
N GLY A 45 -11.97 -11.90 -6.25
CA GLY A 45 -10.78 -11.06 -6.10
C GLY A 45 -10.47 -10.80 -4.63
N ARG A 46 -9.25 -10.31 -4.35
CA ARG A 46 -8.91 -9.81 -3.01
C ARG A 46 -9.97 -8.79 -2.58
N ARG A 47 -10.76 -9.14 -1.58
CA ARG A 47 -11.66 -8.21 -0.91
C ARG A 47 -10.76 -7.11 -0.34
N SER A 48 -11.05 -5.85 -0.67
CA SER A 48 -10.43 -4.74 0.05
C SER A 48 -10.68 -5.00 1.52
N VAL A 49 -9.63 -4.98 2.34
CA VAL A 49 -9.83 -4.87 3.78
C VAL A 49 -10.68 -3.61 3.96
N PRO A 50 -11.85 -3.69 4.62
CA PRO A 50 -12.62 -2.49 4.89
C PRO A 50 -11.72 -1.57 5.70
N THR A 51 -11.46 -0.38 5.18
CA THR A 51 -10.77 0.67 5.94
C THR A 51 -11.71 1.07 7.07
N VAL A 52 -11.34 0.79 8.31
CA VAL A 52 -12.05 1.31 9.48
C VAL A 52 -11.86 2.81 9.47
N ARG A 53 -12.96 3.57 9.46
CA ARG A 53 -12.87 5.03 9.58
C ARG A 53 -12.29 5.35 10.95
N MET A 54 -11.31 6.24 10.96
CA MET A 54 -10.88 6.89 12.21
C MET A 54 -12.11 7.58 12.82
N ALA A 55 -12.22 7.52 14.16
CA ALA A 55 -13.26 8.24 14.88
C ALA A 55 -13.10 9.76 14.66
N ASP A 56 -14.18 10.51 14.86
CA ASP A 56 -14.09 11.97 14.92
C ASP A 56 -13.13 12.37 16.06
N THR A 57 -12.36 13.43 15.85
CA THR A 57 -11.37 13.94 16.80
C THR A 57 -11.61 15.42 17.04
N GLU A 58 -11.38 15.87 18.25
CA GLU A 58 -11.45 17.29 18.59
C GLU A 58 -10.23 18.05 18.05
N PRO A 59 -10.33 19.37 17.82
CA PRO A 59 -9.20 20.18 17.38
C PRO A 59 -7.99 20.05 18.32
N GLY A 60 -6.85 19.62 17.76
CA GLY A 60 -5.59 19.47 18.50
C GLY A 60 -5.46 18.18 19.33
N GLU A 61 -6.48 17.33 19.35
CA GLU A 61 -6.46 16.05 20.07
C GLU A 61 -5.53 15.03 19.39
N VAL A 62 -5.60 14.93 18.07
CA VAL A 62 -4.81 13.98 17.28
C VAL A 62 -4.03 14.67 16.17
N ALA A 63 -2.74 14.35 16.12
CA ALA A 63 -1.84 14.67 15.03
C ALA A 63 -1.22 13.39 14.47
N GLU A 64 -1.16 13.28 13.15
CA GLU A 64 -0.44 12.23 12.45
C GLU A 64 0.95 12.72 12.10
N ALA A 65 1.98 11.94 12.42
CA ALA A 65 3.36 12.20 12.05
C ALA A 65 3.84 11.17 11.03
N ASP A 66 4.41 11.64 9.93
CA ASP A 66 4.97 10.79 8.87
C ASP A 66 6.30 11.38 8.36
N PHE A 67 7.12 10.55 7.73
CA PHE A 67 8.36 10.95 7.07
C PHE A 67 8.28 10.77 5.55
N GLY A 68 8.28 11.88 4.82
CA GLY A 68 8.34 11.88 3.36
C GLY A 68 9.76 12.10 2.85
N ARG A 69 10.22 11.34 1.85
CA ARG A 69 11.52 11.62 1.21
C ARG A 69 11.40 12.83 0.29
N LEU A 70 12.10 13.93 0.59
CA LEU A 70 12.15 15.11 -0.30
C LEU A 70 13.12 14.92 -1.47
N GLY A 71 14.16 14.11 -1.29
CA GLY A 71 15.12 13.79 -2.34
C GLY A 71 16.56 13.88 -1.87
N MET A 72 17.47 14.12 -2.81
CA MET A 72 18.91 14.27 -2.54
C MET A 72 19.30 15.74 -2.71
N ILE A 73 19.61 16.41 -1.60
CA ILE A 73 20.04 17.82 -1.58
C ILE A 73 21.54 17.87 -1.31
N THR A 74 22.24 18.79 -1.97
CA THR A 74 23.66 19.03 -1.70
C THR A 74 23.78 19.81 -0.40
N ASP A 75 24.47 19.23 0.58
CA ASP A 75 24.83 19.87 1.83
C ASP A 75 25.87 20.97 1.55
N PRO A 76 25.55 22.26 1.78
CA PRO A 76 26.46 23.36 1.48
C PRO A 76 27.71 23.37 2.38
N ALA A 77 27.66 22.76 3.57
CA ALA A 77 28.79 22.71 4.48
C ALA A 77 29.79 21.61 4.11
N THR A 78 29.33 20.49 3.55
CA THR A 78 30.22 19.35 3.21
C THR A 78 30.37 19.10 1.71
N GLY A 79 29.59 19.78 0.86
CA GLY A 79 29.53 19.57 -0.59
C GLY A 79 28.96 18.21 -1.01
N LYS A 80 28.55 17.36 -0.05
CA LYS A 80 28.06 16.00 -0.31
C LYS A 80 26.56 16.01 -0.56
N ARG A 81 26.09 15.16 -1.47
CA ARG A 81 24.65 14.93 -1.64
C ARG A 81 24.14 14.01 -0.53
N ARG A 82 23.13 14.45 0.21
CA ARG A 82 22.50 13.67 1.28
C ARG A 82 21.00 13.55 1.02
N VAL A 83 20.42 12.45 1.48
CA VAL A 83 18.95 12.33 1.48
C VAL A 83 18.41 13.36 2.48
N VAL A 84 17.38 14.09 2.06
CA VAL A 84 16.58 14.93 2.94
C VAL A 84 15.19 14.31 3.01
N TRP A 85 14.72 14.18 4.24
CA TRP A 85 13.38 13.78 4.62
C TRP A 85 12.61 15.00 5.08
N ALA A 86 11.30 14.94 5.01
CA ALA A 86 10.38 15.86 5.63
C ALA A 86 9.67 15.11 6.74
N LEU A 87 9.84 15.54 7.99
CA LEU A 87 8.86 15.24 9.02
C LEU A 87 7.61 16.06 8.70
N ILE A 88 6.49 15.38 8.51
CA ILE A 88 5.19 15.97 8.21
C ILE A 88 4.30 15.69 9.41
N ILE A 89 3.78 16.75 10.03
CA ILE A 89 2.79 16.65 11.10
C ILE A 89 1.48 17.22 10.59
N GLY A 90 0.43 16.39 10.52
CA GLY A 90 -0.90 16.78 10.08
C GLY A 90 -1.92 16.68 11.20
N LEU A 91 -2.65 17.76 11.48
CA LEU A 91 -3.76 17.73 12.44
C LEU A 91 -4.97 17.01 11.83
N ALA A 92 -5.46 15.96 12.49
CA ALA A 92 -6.53 15.11 11.95
C ALA A 92 -7.83 15.88 11.70
N HIS A 93 -8.20 16.76 12.64
CA HIS A 93 -9.41 17.58 12.58
C HIS A 93 -9.34 18.68 11.49
N SER A 94 -8.32 19.54 11.55
CA SER A 94 -8.26 20.75 10.73
C SER A 94 -7.45 20.61 9.43
N ARG A 95 -6.76 19.48 9.25
CA ARG A 95 -5.83 19.20 8.13
C ARG A 95 -4.71 20.23 7.97
N HIS A 96 -4.43 21.02 9.00
CA HIS A 96 -3.26 21.88 9.00
C HIS A 96 -2.00 21.02 9.05
N CYS A 97 -1.03 21.35 8.19
CA CYS A 97 0.20 20.61 8.04
C CYS A 97 1.39 21.49 8.43
N PHE A 98 2.29 20.91 9.23
CA PHE A 98 3.62 21.43 9.51
C PHE A 98 4.66 20.51 8.86
N VAL A 99 5.69 21.09 8.26
CA VAL A 99 6.72 20.34 7.53
C VAL A 99 8.09 20.80 7.98
N TRP A 100 8.91 19.84 8.43
CA TRP A 100 10.28 20.08 8.89
C TRP A 100 11.29 19.22 8.14
N PRO A 101 12.21 19.82 7.36
CA PRO A 101 13.27 19.07 6.70
C PRO A 101 14.28 18.51 7.70
N THR A 102 14.58 17.21 7.59
CA THR A 102 15.58 16.53 8.43
C THR A 102 16.43 15.55 7.61
N HIS A 103 17.63 15.22 8.09
CA HIS A 103 18.53 14.27 7.44
C HIS A 103 18.30 12.82 7.86
N ARG A 104 17.53 12.60 8.93
CA ARG A 104 17.23 11.26 9.48
C ARG A 104 15.75 11.18 9.84
N GLN A 105 15.22 9.97 9.88
CA GLN A 105 13.83 9.73 10.29
C GLN A 105 13.76 9.46 11.80
N GLN A 106 14.32 10.38 12.59
CA GLN A 106 14.34 10.29 14.05
C GLN A 106 13.74 11.57 14.63
N LEU A 107 12.96 11.42 15.71
CA LEU A 107 12.37 12.56 16.40
C LEU A 107 13.43 13.41 17.13
N GLU A 108 14.58 12.83 17.45
CA GLU A 108 15.69 13.50 18.14
C GLU A 108 16.39 14.56 17.27
N ASP A 109 16.18 14.51 15.95
CA ASP A 109 16.82 15.40 14.97
C ASP A 109 15.90 16.58 14.54
N VAL A 110 14.86 16.88 15.34
CA VAL A 110 13.81 17.88 15.06
C VAL A 110 13.79 18.94 16.15
#